data_AF-A0A923D885-F1
#
_entry.id   AF-A0A923D885-F1
#
_cell.length_a   1.000
_cell.length_b   1.000
_cell.length_c   1.000
_cell.angle_alpha   90.00
_cell.angle_beta   90.00
_cell.angle_gamma   90.00
#
_symmetry.space_group_name_H-M   'P 1'
#
loop_
_entity.id
_entity.type
_entity.pdbx_description
1 polymer ?
#
loop_
_entity_poly.entity_id
_entity_poly.type
_entity_poly.pdbx_seq_one_letter_code
_entity_poly.pdbx_strand_id
1 'polypeptide(L)'
;MVKTNLTKFVRRVHDTRDTEISCSVCLDLVSQYVDLEISTGDAAGKLPQVKQHLDQCQVCSEEYQVLRELAVLEAEQRLPIDEELINILKK
;
A
#
# COMPACT_ATOMS: atom_id res chain seq x y z
N MET A 1 14.74 -9.69 -23.18
CA MET A 1 13.74 -9.20 -22.21
C MET A 1 14.31 -8.07 -21.34
N VAL A 2 14.82 -6.98 -21.95
CA VAL A 2 15.50 -5.87 -21.23
C VAL A 2 14.71 -4.55 -21.31
N LYS A 3 13.95 -4.33 -22.38
CA LYS A 3 13.20 -3.08 -22.65
C LYS A 3 12.19 -2.72 -21.54
N THR A 4 11.53 -3.72 -20.95
CA THR A 4 10.45 -3.51 -19.98
C THR A 4 10.94 -2.99 -18.63
N ASN A 5 12.13 -3.40 -18.19
CA ASN A 5 12.67 -2.99 -16.88
C ASN A 5 13.21 -1.55 -16.91
N LEU A 6 13.87 -1.17 -18.02
CA LEU A 6 14.33 0.20 -18.24
C LEU A 6 13.17 1.20 -18.30
N THR A 7 12.07 0.84 -18.97
CA THR A 7 10.90 1.73 -19.09
C THR A 7 10.27 2.01 -17.72
N LYS A 8 10.14 0.98 -16.86
CA LYS A 8 9.65 1.15 -15.48
C LYS A 8 10.60 2.00 -14.63
N PHE A 9 11.91 1.81 -14.79
CA PHE A 9 12.90 2.62 -14.09
C PHE A 9 12.84 4.09 -14.49
N VAL A 10 12.85 4.38 -15.80
CA VAL A 10 12.75 5.76 -16.32
C VAL A 10 11.46 6.43 -15.85
N ARG A 11 10.35 5.71 -15.82
CA ARG A 11 9.08 6.22 -15.30
C ARG A 11 9.17 6.60 -13.82
N ARG A 12 9.75 5.74 -12.97
CA ARG A 12 9.94 6.06 -11.55
C ARG A 12 10.81 7.29 -11.34
N VAL A 13 11.89 7.42 -12.11
CA VAL A 13 12.75 8.61 -12.07
C VAL A 13 12.00 9.88 -12.49
N HIS A 14 11.10 9.79 -13.46
CA HIS A 14 10.28 10.92 -13.91
C HIS A 14 9.17 11.28 -12.91
N ASP A 15 8.66 10.28 -12.18
CA ASP A 15 7.55 10.44 -11.23
C ASP A 15 8.01 10.89 -9.83
N THR A 16 9.31 11.20 -9.65
CA THR A 16 9.83 11.83 -8.42
C THR A 16 9.37 13.27 -8.30
N ARG A 17 9.36 13.79 -7.06
CA ARG A 17 8.96 15.16 -6.76
C ARG A 17 10.00 15.86 -5.90
N ASP A 18 10.03 17.19 -5.96
CA ASP A 18 10.91 18.01 -5.12
C ASP A 18 10.66 17.78 -3.61
N THR A 19 9.42 17.42 -3.25
CA THR A 19 9.03 17.07 -1.89
C THR A 19 8.30 15.74 -1.88
N GLU A 20 8.87 14.77 -1.18
CA GLU A 20 8.30 13.45 -0.96
C GLU A 20 8.25 13.16 0.55
N ILE A 21 7.22 12.45 1.00
CA ILE A 21 7.16 12.02 2.39
C ILE A 21 8.15 10.88 2.63
N SER A 22 8.67 10.79 3.86
CA SER A 22 9.51 9.66 4.27
C SER A 22 8.67 8.38 4.42
N CYS A 23 9.33 7.22 4.45
CA CYS A 23 8.66 5.95 4.74
C CYS A 23 7.93 5.98 6.10
N SER A 24 8.52 6.64 7.12
CA SER A 24 7.88 6.75 8.44
C SER A 24 6.55 7.50 8.37
N VAL A 25 6.53 8.66 7.70
CA VAL A 25 5.31 9.45 7.52
C VAL A 25 4.30 8.69 6.66
N CYS A 26 4.76 7.92 5.66
CA CYS A 26 3.87 7.07 4.87
C CYS A 26 3.20 6.01 5.75
N LEU A 27 3.95 5.32 6.61
CA LEU A 27 3.44 4.28 7.50
C LEU A 27 2.51 4.86 8.58
N ASP A 28 2.75 6.08 9.05
CA ASP A 28 1.83 6.76 9.98
C ASP A 28 0.46 7.08 9.33
N LEU A 29 0.43 7.28 8.01
CA LEU A 29 -0.77 7.65 7.25
C LEU A 29 -1.42 6.46 6.53
N VAL A 30 -0.77 5.29 6.45
CA VAL A 30 -1.21 4.18 5.58
C VAL A 30 -2.55 3.60 6.02
N SER A 31 -2.82 3.54 7.33
CA SER A 31 -4.12 3.08 7.84
C SER A 31 -5.26 4.00 7.40
N GLN A 32 -5.07 5.32 7.54
CA GLN A 32 -6.05 6.30 7.06
C GLN A 32 -6.25 6.21 5.54
N TYR A 33 -5.17 5.95 4.79
CA TYR A 33 -5.25 5.76 3.35
C TYR A 33 -6.13 4.55 2.99
N VAL A 34 -5.93 3.40 3.66
CA VAL A 34 -6.75 2.18 3.46
C VAL A 34 -8.21 2.45 3.82
N ASP A 35 -8.48 3.10 4.95
CA ASP A 35 -9.85 3.44 5.37
C ASP A 35 -10.55 4.32 4.33
N LEU A 36 -9.87 5.32 3.80
CA LEU A 36 -10.40 6.20 2.75
C LEU A 36 -10.66 5.45 1.45
N GLU A 37 -9.82 4.46 1.12
CA GLU A 37 -9.98 3.64 -0.07
C GLU A 37 -11.22 2.75 0.04
N ILE A 38 -11.39 2.07 1.17
CA ILE A 38 -12.54 1.18 1.41
C ILE A 38 -13.84 1.97 1.55
N SER A 39 -13.83 3.07 2.30
CA SER A 39 -15.05 3.84 2.59
C SER A 39 -15.50 4.75 1.45
N THR A 40 -14.56 5.33 0.70
CA THR A 40 -14.88 6.36 -0.30
C THR A 40 -14.31 6.10 -1.69
N GLY A 41 -13.39 5.16 -1.85
CA GLY A 41 -12.71 4.90 -3.12
C GLY A 41 -11.73 5.99 -3.57
N ASP A 42 -11.55 7.06 -2.79
CA ASP A 42 -10.76 8.25 -3.15
C ASP A 42 -9.62 8.53 -2.14
N ALA A 43 -8.85 7.48 -1.82
CA ALA A 43 -7.65 7.64 -1.01
C ALA A 43 -6.57 8.44 -1.75
N ALA A 44 -6.40 8.19 -3.05
CA ALA A 44 -5.39 8.85 -3.86
C ALA A 44 -5.66 10.35 -4.05
N GLY A 45 -6.92 10.79 -4.12
CA GLY A 45 -7.26 12.21 -4.19
C GLY A 45 -7.12 12.93 -2.85
N LYS A 46 -7.42 12.24 -1.74
CA LYS A 46 -7.35 12.80 -0.38
C LYS A 46 -5.95 12.78 0.23
N LEU A 47 -5.14 11.79 -0.10
CA LEU A 47 -3.77 11.60 0.37
C LEU A 47 -2.82 11.33 -0.82
N PRO A 48 -2.69 12.28 -1.76
CA PRO A 48 -1.89 12.10 -2.97
C PRO A 48 -0.40 11.86 -2.68
N GLN A 49 0.12 12.37 -1.56
CA GLN A 49 1.49 12.16 -1.11
C GLN A 49 1.76 10.70 -0.68
N VAL A 50 0.77 10.03 -0.10
CA VAL A 50 0.87 8.61 0.25
C VAL A 50 0.87 7.78 -1.02
N LYS A 51 -0.07 8.05 -1.94
CA LYS A 51 -0.11 7.37 -3.25
C LYS A 51 1.21 7.50 -4.01
N GLN A 52 1.79 8.70 -4.04
CA GLN A 52 3.06 8.93 -4.70
C GLN A 52 4.18 8.10 -4.06
N HIS A 53 4.26 8.06 -2.72
CA HIS A 53 5.29 7.27 -2.04
C HIS A 53 5.13 5.77 -2.29
N LEU A 54 3.90 5.25 -2.24
CA LEU A 54 3.60 3.84 -2.53
C LEU A 54 3.99 3.44 -3.97
N ASP A 55 3.89 4.35 -4.94
CA ASP A 55 4.31 4.08 -6.32
C ASP A 55 5.84 3.99 -6.49
N GLN A 56 6.61 4.56 -5.55
CA GLN A 56 8.08 4.59 -5.60
C GLN A 56 8.73 3.55 -4.69
N CYS A 57 8.18 3.36 -3.49
CA CYS A 57 8.75 2.52 -2.44
C CYS A 57 8.06 1.14 -2.40
N GLN A 58 8.79 0.12 -2.85
CA GLN A 58 8.31 -1.26 -2.87
C GLN A 58 7.91 -1.75 -1.47
N VAL A 59 8.71 -1.44 -0.44
CA VAL A 59 8.45 -1.87 0.95
C VAL A 59 7.14 -1.28 1.46
N CYS A 60 6.94 0.03 1.34
CA CYS A 60 5.69 0.65 1.77
C CYS A 60 4.48 0.15 0.96
N SER A 61 4.67 -0.15 -0.34
CA SER A 61 3.62 -0.77 -1.16
C SER A 61 3.23 -2.16 -0.66
N GLU A 62 4.19 -2.98 -0.22
CA GLU A 62 3.92 -4.32 0.31
C GLU A 62 3.17 -4.23 1.65
N GLU A 63 3.61 -3.38 2.58
CA GLU A 63 2.93 -3.16 3.86
C GLU A 63 1.49 -2.65 3.66
N TYR A 64 1.30 -1.71 2.73
CA TYR A 64 -0.02 -1.22 2.33
C TYR A 64 -0.93 -2.35 1.81
N GLN A 65 -0.41 -3.22 0.93
CA GLN A 65 -1.19 -4.31 0.35
C GLN A 65 -1.68 -5.27 1.43
N VAL A 66 -0.79 -5.66 2.36
CA VAL A 66 -1.13 -6.54 3.48
C VAL A 66 -2.22 -5.90 4.35
N LEU A 67 -2.06 -4.63 4.73
CA LEU A 67 -3.04 -3.92 5.55
C LEU A 67 -4.40 -3.81 4.85
N ARG A 68 -4.39 -3.48 3.55
CA ARG A 68 -5.59 -3.37 2.73
C ARG A 68 -6.33 -4.70 2.62
N GLU A 69 -5.61 -5.79 2.36
CA GLU A 69 -6.20 -7.13 2.29
C GLU A 69 -6.88 -7.50 3.60
N LEU A 70 -6.22 -7.24 4.73
CA LEU A 70 -6.80 -7.48 6.05
C LEU A 70 -8.05 -6.61 6.29
N ALA A 71 -8.00 -5.33 5.97
CA ALA A 71 -9.12 -4.40 6.16
C ALA A 71 -10.33 -4.76 5.27
N VAL A 72 -10.11 -5.31 4.07
CA VAL A 72 -11.20 -5.84 3.23
C VAL A 72 -11.84 -7.06 3.88
N LEU A 73 -11.06 -8.00 4.41
CA LEU A 73 -11.60 -9.16 5.14
C LEU A 73 -12.40 -8.73 6.36
N GLU A 74 -11.93 -7.70 7.08
CA GLU A 74 -12.66 -7.09 8.20
C GLU A 74 -14.00 -6.49 7.76
N ALA A 75 -14.00 -5.70 6.69
CA ALA A 75 -15.23 -5.10 6.15
C ALA A 75 -16.26 -6.16 5.70
N GLU A 76 -15.79 -7.32 5.22
CA GLU A 76 -16.61 -8.47 4.84
C GLU A 76 -17.03 -9.34 6.04
N GLN A 77 -16.59 -9.05 7.27
CA GLN A 77 -16.77 -9.88 8.47
C GLN A 77 -16.21 -11.30 8.30
N ARG A 78 -15.08 -11.40 7.58
CA ARG A 78 -14.39 -12.65 7.23
C ARG A 78 -12.99 -12.74 7.80
N LEU A 79 -12.70 -12.01 8.88
CA LEU A 79 -11.42 -12.13 9.55
C LEU A 79 -11.19 -13.59 9.96
N PRO A 80 -10.04 -14.18 9.60
CA PRO A 80 -9.72 -15.54 10.00
C PRO A 80 -9.67 -15.58 11.54
N ILE A 81 -10.56 -16.38 12.11
CA ILE A 81 -10.56 -16.70 13.54
C ILE A 81 -9.28 -17.47 13.87
N ASP A 82 -8.78 -17.23 15.07
CA ASP A 82 -7.45 -17.56 15.60
C ASP A 82 -6.88 -18.94 15.15
N GLU A 83 -7.71 -19.97 14.98
CA GLU A 83 -7.30 -21.29 14.51
C GLU A 83 -6.76 -21.32 13.06
N GLU A 84 -7.30 -20.50 12.16
CA GLU A 84 -6.88 -20.46 10.75
C GLU A 84 -5.52 -19.77 10.60
N LEU A 85 -5.31 -18.66 11.32
CA LEU A 85 -4.03 -17.92 11.34
C LEU A 85 -2.90 -18.74 11.98
N ILE A 86 -3.19 -19.43 13.09
CA ILE A 86 -2.22 -20.32 13.75
C ILE A 86 -1.73 -21.41 12.80
N ASN A 87 -2.60 -21.95 11.95
CA ASN A 87 -2.24 -23.00 10.99
C ASN A 87 -1.44 -22.47 9.79
N ILE A 88 -1.68 -21.21 9.37
CA ILE A 88 -0.93 -20.55 8.29
C ILE A 88 0.48 -20.16 8.75
N LEU A 89 0.62 -19.62 9.96
CA LEU A 89 1.91 -19.18 10.53
C LEU A 89 2.82 -20.31 11.02
N LYS A 90 2.28 -21.52 11.18
CA LYS A 90 3.03 -22.74 11.56
C LYS A 90 3.75 -23.42 10.39
N LYS A 91 3.70 -22.87 9.19
CA LYS A 91 4.32 -23.42 7.98
C LYS A 91 5.57 -22.64 7.60
#